data_AF-A0A5R1Z3X3-F1
#
_entry.id   AF-A0A5R1Z3X3-F1
#
_cell.length_a   1.000
_cell.length_b   1.000
_cell.length_c   1.000
_cell.angle_alpha   90.00
_cell.angle_beta   90.00
_cell.angle_gamma   90.00
#
_symmetry.space_group_name_H-M   'P 1'
#
loop_
_entity.id
_entity.type
_entity.pdbx_description
1 polymer ?
#
loop_
_entity_poly.entity_id
_entity_poly.type
_entity_poly.pdbx_seq_one_letter_code
_entity_poly.pdbx_strand_id
1 'polypeptide(L)' 'MAAVGMVQKLNTPMNLEFYASNLYLHLSEWCSEHSLTGTATFLRTQAQGNVTQMMRMFNFMKNAGATPIVTA' A
#
# COMPACT_ATOMS: atom_id res chain seq x y z
N MET A 1 20.30 -2.43 -15.52
CA MET A 1 20.13 -1.65 -14.27
C MET A 1 18.92 -0.75 -14.46
N ALA A 2 17.86 -0.89 -13.66
CA ALA A 2 16.83 0.16 -13.66
C ALA A 2 17.50 1.50 -13.36
N ALA A 3 17.16 2.55 -14.11
CA ALA A 3 17.68 3.88 -13.86
C ALA A 3 17.38 4.25 -12.40
N VAL A 4 18.39 4.68 -11.65
CA VAL A 4 18.27 5.06 -10.22
C VAL A 4 17.08 6.00 -9.98
N GLY A 5 16.79 6.88 -10.95
CA GLY A 5 15.63 7.78 -10.91
C GLY A 5 14.26 7.09 -10.98
N MET A 6 14.11 5.94 -11.65
CA MET A 6 12.85 5.17 -11.66
C MET A 6 12.58 4.53 -10.29
N VAL A 7 13.61 4.03 -9.62
CA VAL A 7 13.48 3.42 -8.28
C VAL A 7 13.02 4.46 -7.27
N GLN A 8 13.63 5.65 -7.27
CA GLN A 8 13.20 6.75 -6.39
C GLN A 8 11.75 7.16 -6.67
N LYS A 9 11.37 7.28 -7.95
CA LYS A 9 9.99 7.59 -8.34
C LYS A 9 8.98 6.51 -7.97
N LEU A 10 9.40 5.26 -7.84
CA LEU A 10 8.53 4.14 -7.45
C LEU A 10 8.45 3.94 -5.93
N ASN A 11 9.48 4.34 -5.17
CA ASN A 11 9.44 4.30 -3.71
C ASN A 11 8.34 5.21 -3.14
N THR A 12 8.15 6.41 -3.70
CA THR A 12 7.09 7.33 -3.24
C THR A 12 5.68 6.72 -3.33
N PRO A 13 5.18 6.29 -4.52
CA PRO A 13 3.87 5.69 -4.63
C PRO A 13 3.76 4.38 -3.84
N MET A 14 4.81 3.56 -3.76
CA MET A 14 4.79 2.34 -2.94
C MET A 14 4.49 2.66 -1.47
N ASN A 15 5.15 3.67 -0.89
CA ASN A 15 4.90 4.08 0.49
C ASN A 15 3.54 4.75 0.69
N LEU A 16 3.04 5.48 -0.32
CA LEU A 16 1.69 6.03 -0.29
C LEU A 16 0.62 4.94 -0.26
N GLU A 17 0.78 3.86 -1.04
CA GLU A 17 -0.14 2.71 -0.99
C GLU A 17 -0.14 2.06 0.39
N PHE A 18 1.04 1.91 1.00
CA PHE A 18 1.17 1.38 2.36
C PHE A 18 0.46 2.25 3.40
N TYR A 19 0.72 3.56 3.37
CA TYR A 19 0.07 4.52 4.26
C TYR A 19 -1.45 4.54 4.08
N ALA A 20 -1.92 4.56 2.82
CA ALA A 20 -3.36 4.50 2.51
C ALA A 20 -4.01 3.20 3.01
N SER A 21 -3.28 2.07 2.94
CA SER A 21 -3.75 0.80 3.49
C SER A 21 -4.00 0.90 4.99
N ASN A 22 -3.06 1.48 5.74
CA ASN A 22 -3.21 1.67 7.20
C ASN A 22 -4.38 2.61 7.53
N LEU A 23 -4.54 3.70 6.78
CA LEU A 23 -5.66 4.61 6.96
C LEU A 23 -7.01 3.92 6.73
N TYR A 24 -7.12 3.10 5.69
CA TYR A 24 -8.32 2.32 5.43
C TYR A 24 -8.60 1.27 6.52
N LEU A 25 -7.57 0.70 7.14
CA LEU A 25 -7.75 -0.22 8.27
C LEU A 25 -8.31 0.51 9.50
N HIS A 26 -7.80 1.69 9.84
CA HIS A 26 -8.33 2.50 10.94
C HIS A 26 -9.77 2.96 10.67
N LEU A 27 -10.07 3.37 9.44
CA LEU A 27 -11.45 3.75 9.08
C LEU A 27 -12.38 2.54 9.07
N SER A 28 -11.89 1.36 8.65
CA SER A 28 -12.63 0.10 8.71
C SER A 28 -13.01 -0.26 10.15
N GLU A 29 -12.07 -0.12 11.08
CA GLU A 29 -12.29 -0.31 12.52
C GLU A 29 -13.35 0.65 13.05
N TRP A 30 -13.21 1.94 12.77
CA TRP A 30 -14.21 2.95 13.14
C TRP A 30 -15.61 2.64 12.58
N CYS A 31 -15.71 2.23 11.31
CA CYS A 31 -16.97 1.81 10.71
C CYS A 31 -17.56 0.59 11.42
N SER A 32 -16.73 -0.36 11.85
CA SER A 32 -17.17 -1.55 12.59
C SER A 32 -17.77 -1.17 13.95
N GLU A 33 -17.13 -0.24 14.68
CA GLU A 33 -17.65 0.29 15.95
C GLU A 33 -19.01 0.99 15.79
N HIS A 34 -19.25 1.59 14.62
CA HIS A 34 -20.49 2.31 14.31
C HIS A 34 -21.55 1.43 13.61
N SER A 35 -21.39 0.10 13.65
CA SER A 35 -22.29 -0.86 12.99
C SER A 35 -22.42 -0.68 11.46
N LEU A 36 -21.45 -0.01 10.81
CA LEU A 36 -21.35 0.16 9.36
C LEU A 36 -20.55 -1.01 8.75
N THR A 37 -21.01 -2.24 8.95
CA THR A 37 -20.28 -3.48 8.66
C THR A 37 -19.93 -3.67 7.18
N GLY A 38 -20.82 -3.25 6.27
CA GLY A 38 -20.55 -3.27 4.83
C GLY A 38 -19.41 -2.34 4.44
N THR A 39 -19.42 -1.11 4.95
CA THR A 39 -18.35 -0.12 4.72
C THR A 39 -17.03 -0.58 5.34
N ALA A 40 -17.07 -1.15 6.55
CA ALA A 40 -15.88 -1.73 7.19
C ALA A 40 -15.24 -2.81 6.30
N THR A 41 -16.04 -3.71 5.74
CA THR A 41 -15.57 -4.78 4.85
C THR A 41 -15.01 -4.24 3.55
N PHE A 42 -15.67 -3.26 2.95
CA PHE A 42 -15.20 -2.57 1.75
C PHE A 42 -13.82 -1.93 1.97
N LEU A 43 -13.67 -1.16 3.05
CA LEU A 43 -12.40 -0.50 3.39
C LEU A 43 -11.28 -1.50 3.66
N ARG A 44 -11.58 -2.62 4.32
CA ARG A 44 -10.60 -3.70 4.54
C ARG A 44 -10.15 -4.35 3.23
N THR A 45 -11.07 -4.49 2.27
CA THR A 45 -10.78 -5.00 0.93
C THR A 45 -9.90 -4.01 0.15
N GLN A 46 -10.20 -2.71 0.24
CA GLN A 46 -9.38 -1.65 -0.35
C GLN A 46 -7.96 -1.64 0.23
N ALA A 47 -7.81 -1.75 1.57
CA ALA A 47 -6.51 -1.85 2.22
C ALA A 47 -5.70 -3.05 1.69
N GLN A 48 -6.33 -4.22 1.54
CA GLN A 48 -5.67 -5.40 0.99
C GLN A 48 -5.24 -5.21 -0.48
N GLY A 49 -6.05 -4.52 -1.28
CA GLY A 49 -5.72 -4.13 -2.65
C GLY A 49 -4.47 -3.25 -2.72
N ASN A 50 -4.41 -2.23 -1.87
CA ASN A 50 -3.27 -1.31 -1.81
C ASN A 50 -1.98 -2.01 -1.36
N VAL A 51 -2.03 -2.91 -0.37
CA VAL A 51 -0.87 -3.75 0.01
C VAL A 51 -0.42 -4.63 -1.16
N THR A 52 -1.36 -5.20 -1.92
CA THR A 52 -1.04 -6.00 -3.10
C THR A 52 -0.33 -5.17 -4.17
N GLN A 53 -0.80 -3.94 -4.40
CA GLN A 53 -0.20 -2.98 -5.32
C GLN A 53 1.21 -2.57 -4.87
N MET A 54 1.39 -2.26 -3.59
CA MET A 54 2.69 -2.01 -2.97
C MET A 54 3.66 -3.18 -3.21
N MET A 55 3.22 -4.41 -2.97
CA MET A 55 4.05 -5.61 -3.16
C MET A 55 4.45 -5.83 -4.62
N ARG A 56 3.58 -5.50 -5.58
CA ARG A 56 3.93 -5.54 -7.01
C ARG A 56 5.04 -4.55 -7.35
N MET A 57 4.96 -3.33 -6.82
CA MET A 57 6.00 -2.29 -6.99
C MET A 57 7.32 -2.73 -6.34
N PHE A 58 7.26 -3.28 -5.12
CA PHE A 58 8.41 -3.82 -4.41
C PHE A 58 9.12 -4.90 -5.23
N ASN A 59 8.38 -5.91 -5.71
CA ASN A 59 8.93 -7.00 -6.51
C ASN A 59 9.50 -6.52 -7.84
N PHE A 60 8.83 -5.57 -8.51
CA PHE A 60 9.35 -4.95 -9.72
C PHE A 60 10.71 -4.29 -9.48
N MET A 61 10.85 -3.51 -8.41
CA MET A 61 12.11 -2.88 -8.04
C MET A 61 13.20 -3.91 -7.70
N LYS A 62 12.86 -4.96 -6.95
CA LYS A 62 13.81 -6.05 -6.63
C LYS A 62 14.29 -6.78 -7.88
N ASN A 63 13.39 -7.12 -8.80
CA ASN A 63 13.73 -7.79 -10.06
C ASN A 63 14.62 -6.92 -10.96
N ALA A 64 14.52 -5.60 -10.84
CA ALA A 64 15.37 -4.67 -11.57
C ALA A 64 16.76 -4.44 -10.92
N GLY A 65 17.06 -5.13 -9.81
CA GLY A 65 18.31 -5.03 -9.06
C GLY A 65 18.35 -3.85 -8.08
N ALA A 66 17.21 -3.24 -7.77
CA ALA A 66 17.13 -2.11 -6.85
C ALA A 66 16.76 -2.53 -5.42
N THR A 67 17.05 -1.64 -4.46
CA THR A 67 16.67 -1.78 -3.05
C THR A 67 15.46 -0.89 -2.75
N PRO A 68 14.22 -1.42 -2.81
CA PRO A 68 13.03 -0.68 -2.40
C PRO A 68 13.09 -0.32 -0.91
N ILE A 69 12.56 0.84 -0.55
CA ILE A 69 12.53 1.35 0.82
C ILE A 69 11.07 1.51 1.23
N VAL A 70 10.67 0.76 2.26
CA VAL A 70 9.34 0.86 2.86
C VAL A 70 9.46 1.67 4.17
N THR A 71 8.66 2.72 4.29
CA THR A 71 8.56 3.57 5.48
C THR A 71 7.14 3.48 6.01
N ALA A 72 7.02 3.20 7.31
CA ALA A 72 5.75 3.16 8.03
C ALA A 72 5.34 4.54 8.52
#